data_AF-A0A6B0SFG9-F1
#
_entry.id   AF-A0A6B0SFG9-F1
#
_cell.length_a   1.000
_cell.length_b   1.000
_cell.length_c   1.000
_cell.angle_alpha   90.00
_cell.angle_beta   90.00
_cell.angle_gamma   90.00
#
_symmetry.space_group_name_H-M   'P 1'
#
loop_
_entity.id
_entity.type
_entity.pdbx_description
1 polymer ?
#
loop_
_entity_poly.entity_id
_entity_poly.type
_entity_poly.pdbx_seq_one_letter_code
_entity_poly.pdbx_strand_id
1 'polypeptide(L)' 'MTLLSTVLFVVGAVHLAAAVPILLAPGRVRDALPRRYAEAVGGRRAWRGFGAGVASIGISTVLIASALGA' A
#
# COMPACT_ATOMS: atom_id res chain seq x y z
N MET A 1 -23.67 9.02 1.60
CA MET A 1 -22.91 7.75 1.52
C MET A 1 -21.88 7.76 0.40
N THR A 2 -22.17 8.39 -0.74
CA THR A 2 -21.27 8.53 -1.91
C THR A 2 -19.92 9.17 -1.62
N LEU A 3 -19.85 10.23 -0.80
CA LEU A 3 -18.56 10.89 -0.50
C LEU A 3 -17.62 9.96 0.28
N LEU A 4 -18.13 9.29 1.33
CA LEU A 4 -17.32 8.38 2.15
C LEU A 4 -16.83 7.19 1.33
N SER A 5 -17.72 6.55 0.53
CA SER A 5 -17.34 5.43 -0.32
C SER A 5 -16.30 5.86 -1.36
N THR A 6 -16.45 7.04 -1.97
CA THR A 6 -15.45 7.62 -2.89
C THR A 6 -14.10 7.84 -2.21
N VAL A 7 -14.08 8.43 -1.00
CA VAL A 7 -12.85 8.66 -0.24
C VAL A 7 -12.15 7.34 0.07
N LEU A 8 -12.89 6.34 0.54
CA LEU A 8 -12.34 5.02 0.83
C LEU A 8 -11.78 4.35 -0.43
N PHE A 9 -12.49 4.47 -1.56
CA PHE A 9 -12.00 3.95 -2.84
C PHE A 9 -10.67 4.58 -3.24
N VAL A 10 -10.56 5.92 -3.16
CA VAL A 10 -9.31 6.65 -3.45
C VAL A 10 -8.19 6.25 -2.50
N VAL A 11 -8.46 6.18 -1.20
CA VAL A 11 -7.47 5.74 -0.19
C VAL A 11 -6.99 4.32 -0.48
N GLY A 12 -7.91 3.40 -0.81
CA GLY A 12 -7.57 2.04 -1.18
C GLY A 12 -6.71 1.95 -2.43
N ALA A 13 -7.06 2.71 -3.48
CA ALA A 13 -6.29 2.80 -4.72
C ALA A 13 -4.87 3.34 -4.49
N VAL A 14 -4.70 4.34 -3.62
CA VAL A 14 -3.39 4.89 -3.24
C VAL A 14 -2.52 3.83 -2.56
N HIS A 15 -3.09 3.03 -1.66
CA HIS A 15 -2.35 1.94 -1.01
C HIS A 15 -1.90 0.88 -2.03
N LEU A 16 -2.77 0.50 -2.96
CA LEU A 16 -2.42 -0.44 -4.03
C LEU A 16 -1.30 0.11 -4.92
N ALA A 17 -1.41 1.38 -5.34
CA ALA A 17 -0.39 2.05 -6.14
C ALA A 17 0.97 2.12 -5.44
N ALA A 18 0.97 2.36 -4.13
CA ALA A 18 2.19 2.37 -3.31
C ALA A 18 2.78 0.95 -3.10
N ALA A 19 1.92 -0.07 -2.98
CA ALA A 19 2.37 -1.44 -2.72
C ALA A 19 3.04 -2.12 -3.93
N VAL A 20 2.57 -1.85 -5.15
CA VAL A 20 3.10 -2.44 -6.39
C VAL A 20 4.63 -2.28 -6.53
N PRO A 21 5.22 -1.08 -6.46
CA PRO A 21 6.67 -0.93 -6.59
C PRO A 21 7.43 -1.61 -5.44
N ILE A 22 6.86 -1.64 -4.23
CA ILE A 22 7.46 -2.30 -3.06
C ILE A 22 7.52 -3.83 -3.27
N LEU A 23 6.48 -4.42 -3.85
CA LEU A 23 6.41 -5.86 -4.12
C LEU A 23 7.34 -6.28 -5.27
N LEU A 24 7.31 -5.53 -6.37
CA LEU A 24 8.02 -5.87 -7.61
C LEU A 24 9.50 -5.48 -7.59
N ALA A 25 9.82 -4.32 -7.02
CA ALA A 25 11.18 -3.76 -7.01
C ALA A 25 11.56 -3.19 -5.63
N PRO A 26 11.55 -4.00 -4.54
CA PRO A 26 11.80 -3.54 -3.18
C PRO A 26 13.17 -2.86 -3.00
N GLY A 27 14.17 -3.26 -3.79
CA GLY A 27 15.50 -2.62 -3.79
C GLY A 27 15.43 -1.16 -4.24
N ARG A 28 14.75 -0.86 -5.35
CA ARG A 28 14.63 0.51 -5.87
C ARG A 28 13.87 1.42 -4.90
N VAL A 29 12.83 0.91 -4.25
CA VAL A 29 12.09 1.68 -3.24
C VAL A 29 12.96 1.95 -2.02
N ARG A 30 13.69 0.94 -1.53
CA ARG A 30 14.62 1.08 -0.42
C ARG A 30 15.70 2.13 -0.71
N ASP A 31 16.28 2.10 -1.90
CA ASP A 31 17.38 3.00 -2.30
C ASP A 31 16.92 4.44 -2.47
N ALA A 32 15.64 4.66 -2.82
CA ALA A 32 15.04 5.99 -2.93
C ALA A 32 14.63 6.60 -1.58
N LEU A 33 14.57 5.79 -0.51
CA LEU A 33 14.14 6.24 0.82
C LEU A 33 15.32 6.72 1.67
N PRO A 34 15.11 7.70 2.57
CA PRO A 34 16.14 8.07 3.54
C PRO A 34 16.58 6.86 4.37
N ARG A 35 17.90 6.72 4.60
CA ARG A 35 18.52 5.56 5.28
C ARG A 35 17.78 5.09 6.53
N ARG A 36 17.36 6.03 7.39
CA ARG A 36 16.63 5.74 8.64
C ARG A 36 15.36 4.91 8.43
N TYR A 37 14.64 5.11 7.32
CA TYR A 37 13.43 4.36 6.99
C TYR A 37 13.76 3.07 6.24
N ALA A 38 14.79 3.12 5.39
CA ALA A 38 15.29 1.96 4.65
C ALA A 38 15.73 0.81 5.58
N GLU A 39 16.36 1.16 6.71
CA GLU A 39 16.87 0.23 7.71
C GLU A 39 15.78 -0.33 8.61
N ALA A 40 14.75 0.47 8.96
CA ALA A 40 13.67 0.06 9.85
C ALA A 40 12.85 -1.13 9.33
N VAL A 41 12.69 -1.26 8.01
CA VAL A 41 11.95 -2.36 7.39
C VAL A 41 12.82 -3.60 7.20
N GLY A 42 14.15 -3.47 7.18
CA GLY A 42 15.09 -4.58 7.02
C GLY A 42 15.38 -4.98 5.56
N GLY A 43 15.58 -6.28 5.32
CA GLY A 43 16.03 -6.81 4.02
C GLY A 43 14.92 -6.99 2.97
N ARG A 44 15.28 -7.49 1.77
CA ARG A 44 14.35 -7.64 0.62
C ARG A 44 13.06 -8.41 0.95
N ARG A 45 13.13 -9.50 1.73
CA ARG A 45 11.95 -10.28 2.13
C ARG A 45 11.01 -9.48 3.03
N ALA A 46 11.57 -8.71 3.96
CA ALA A 46 10.79 -7.86 4.86
C ALA A 46 10.12 -6.70 4.10
N TRP A 47 10.81 -6.11 3.13
CA TRP A 47 10.22 -5.13 2.21
C TRP A 47 9.04 -5.70 1.41
N ARG A 48 9.15 -6.92 0.87
CA ARG A 48 8.00 -7.57 0.21
C ARG A 48 6.85 -7.83 1.17
N GLY A 49 7.14 -8.26 2.41
CA GLY A 49 6.12 -8.43 3.45
C GLY A 49 5.42 -7.11 3.79
N PHE A 50 6.18 -6.02 3.89
CA PHE A 50 5.65 -4.67 4.06
C PHE A 50 4.73 -4.27 2.90
N GLY A 51 5.19 -4.46 1.65
CA GLY A 51 4.36 -4.22 0.46
C GLY A 51 3.07 -5.04 0.44
N ALA A 52 3.13 -6.31 0.86
CA ALA A 52 1.94 -7.17 0.96
C ALA A 52 0.96 -6.67 2.03
N GLY A 53 1.47 -6.17 3.16
CA GLY A 53 0.67 -5.52 4.19
C GLY A 53 -0.04 -4.26 3.68
N VAL A 54 0.69 -3.38 3.00
CA VAL A 54 0.12 -2.16 2.39
C VAL A 54 -0.93 -2.53 1.34
N ALA A 55 -0.67 -3.53 0.49
CA ALA A 55 -1.64 -4.00 -0.49
C ALA A 55 -2.92 -4.55 0.18
N SER A 56 -2.78 -5.34 1.23
CA SER A 56 -3.91 -5.91 1.98
C SER A 56 -4.84 -4.82 2.55
N ILE A 57 -4.26 -3.75 3.10
CA ILE A 57 -5.03 -2.58 3.56
C ILE A 57 -5.77 -1.94 2.39
N GLY A 58 -5.10 -1.75 1.26
CA GLY A 58 -5.71 -1.21 0.04
C GLY A 58 -6.91 -2.03 -0.45
N ILE A 59 -6.74 -3.35 -0.59
CA ILE A 59 -7.81 -4.28 -0.98
C ILE A 59 -8.98 -4.19 -0.01
N SER A 60 -8.71 -4.27 1.30
CA SER A 60 -9.76 -4.22 2.32
C SER A 60 -10.55 -2.92 2.26
N THR A 61 -9.86 -1.80 2.04
CA THR A 61 -10.48 -0.46 1.97
C THR A 61 -11.36 -0.33 0.71
N VAL A 62 -10.91 -0.83 -0.44
CA VAL A 62 -11.72 -0.87 -1.67
C VAL A 62 -12.95 -1.75 -1.48
N LEU A 63 -12.82 -2.93 -0.88
CA LEU A 63 -13.95 -3.82 -0.62
C LEU A 63 -15.00 -3.16 0.29
N ILE A 64 -14.56 -2.46 1.35
CA ILE A 64 -15.45 -1.69 2.21
C ILE A 64 -16.12 -0.56 1.43
N ALA A 65 -15.38 0.17 0.60
CA ALA A 65 -15.94 1.23 -0.25
C ALA A 65 -17.04 0.70 -1.17
N SER A 66 -16.80 -0.43 -1.85
CA SER A 66 -17.76 -1.09 -2.72
C SER A 66 -18.99 -1.57 -1.94
N ALA A 67 -18.82 -2.15 -0.75
CA ALA A 67 -19.94 -2.57 0.10
C ALA A 67 -20.82 -1.38 0.56
N LEU A 68 -20.26 -0.17 0.64
CA LEU A 68 -20.98 1.07 0.96
C LEU A 68 -21.64 1.74 -0.26
N GLY A 69 -21.48 1.19 -1.47
CA GLY A 69 -22.07 1.70 -2.71
C GLY A 69 -21.20 2.71 -3.47
N ALA A 70 -19.88 2.52 -3.48
CA ALA A 70 -18.98 3.16 -4.45
C ALA A 70 -19.22 2.65 -5.87
#